data_AF-A0A846E2D0-F1
#
_entry.id   AF-A0A846E2D0-F1
#
_cell.length_a   1.000
_cell.length_b   1.000
_cell.length_c   1.000
_cell.angle_alpha   90.00
_cell.angle_beta   90.00
_cell.angle_gamma   90.00
#
_symmetry.space_group_name_H-M   'P 1'
#
loop_
_entity.id
_entity.type
_entity.pdbx_description
1 polymer ?
#
loop_
_entity_poly.entity_id
_entity_poly.type
_entity_poly.pdbx_seq_one_letter_code
_entity_poly.pdbx_strand_id
1 'polypeptide(L)'
;MSPWRSEKFRNLNFPTWGKSILLTSLIVSGVVVGLRQLGALQSLELAAYDQMMRWRPDEGPDDRLLVVGVSESDIQTRREYPLQDGTLAQLLERLEAAQPRAIGVDILRDVPQGEGREALISQIENSDRIITVCQ
;
A
#
# COMPACT_ATOMS: atom_id res chain seq x y z
N MET A 1 6.86 -33.78 54.64
CA MET A 1 5.53 -34.30 54.28
C MET A 1 4.49 -33.26 54.69
N SER A 2 4.21 -32.27 53.83
CA SER A 2 3.01 -31.43 53.95
C SER A 2 2.29 -31.47 52.60
N PRO A 3 0.95 -31.62 52.58
CA PRO A 3 0.23 -32.05 51.40
C PRO A 3 -0.25 -30.85 50.58
N TRP A 4 -0.01 -30.96 49.28
CA TRP A 4 -0.63 -30.15 48.24
C TRP A 4 -2.16 -30.27 48.30
N ARG A 5 -2.88 -29.14 48.26
CA ARG A 5 -4.32 -29.11 47.97
C ARG A 5 -4.67 -27.88 47.14
N SER A 6 -4.62 -28.06 45.84
CA SER A 6 -5.15 -27.19 44.81
C SER A 6 -6.69 -27.29 44.77
N GLU A 7 -7.41 -26.35 45.41
CA GLU A 7 -8.88 -26.30 45.36
C GLU A 7 -9.43 -24.86 45.20
N LYS A 8 -8.78 -24.00 44.39
CA LYS A 8 -9.25 -22.61 44.17
C LYS A 8 -9.89 -22.32 42.80
N PHE A 9 -10.35 -23.33 42.05
CA PHE A 9 -11.04 -23.11 40.77
C PHE A 9 -12.41 -23.78 40.64
N ARG A 10 -13.02 -24.30 41.73
CA ARG A 10 -14.22 -25.14 41.58
C ARG A 10 -15.56 -24.40 41.53
N ASN A 11 -15.62 -23.10 41.85
CA ASN A 11 -16.90 -22.38 41.88
C ASN A 11 -16.78 -20.97 41.26
N LEU A 12 -16.55 -20.85 39.94
CA LEU A 12 -16.97 -19.64 39.22
C LEU A 12 -18.49 -19.76 39.00
N ASN A 13 -19.27 -19.24 39.96
CA ASN A 13 -20.71 -19.17 39.82
C ASN A 13 -21.02 -18.00 38.88
N PHE A 14 -21.13 -18.27 37.58
CA PHE A 14 -21.47 -17.23 36.60
C PHE A 14 -22.89 -16.74 36.87
N PRO A 15 -23.09 -15.45 37.22
CA PRO A 15 -24.43 -14.91 37.45
C PRO A 15 -25.27 -15.08 36.18
N THR A 16 -26.59 -15.23 36.33
CA THR A 16 -27.52 -15.39 35.19
C THR A 16 -27.40 -14.26 34.17
N TRP A 17 -27.00 -13.07 34.60
CA TRP A 17 -26.69 -11.92 33.74
C TRP A 17 -25.52 -12.18 32.79
N GLY A 18 -24.54 -12.99 33.18
CA GLY A 18 -23.42 -13.38 32.32
C GLY A 18 -23.89 -14.20 31.11
N LYS A 19 -24.88 -15.08 31.31
CA LYS A 19 -25.48 -15.85 30.20
C LYS A 19 -26.24 -14.94 29.24
N SER A 20 -26.98 -13.96 29.77
CA SER A 20 -27.69 -12.96 28.96
C SER A 20 -26.73 -12.08 28.15
N ILE A 21 -25.62 -11.63 28.76
CA ILE A 21 -24.59 -10.83 28.07
C ILE A 21 -23.94 -11.64 26.95
N LEU A 22 -23.60 -12.90 27.18
CA LEU A 22 -23.01 -13.77 26.16
C LEU A 22 -23.97 -14.00 24.98
N LEU A 23 -25.24 -14.31 25.27
CA LEU A 23 -26.25 -14.53 24.23
C LEU A 23 -26.51 -13.28 23.40
N THR A 24 -26.69 -12.13 24.06
CA THR A 24 -26.92 -10.86 23.37
C THR A 24 -25.71 -10.46 22.52
N SER A 25 -24.48 -10.58 23.04
CA SER A 25 -23.28 -10.30 22.28
C SER A 25 -23.15 -11.20 21.05
N LEU A 26 -23.44 -12.49 21.17
CA LEU A 26 -23.36 -13.43 20.04
C LEU A 26 -24.37 -13.06 18.94
N ILE A 27 -25.61 -12.74 19.33
CA ILE A 27 -26.67 -12.36 18.40
C ILE A 27 -26.30 -11.06 17.68
N VAL A 28 -25.90 -10.02 18.42
CA VAL A 28 -25.53 -8.73 17.84
C VAL A 28 -24.36 -8.88 16.87
N SER A 29 -23.30 -9.59 17.27
CA SER A 29 -22.17 -9.88 16.39
C SER A 29 -22.60 -10.64 15.14
N GLY A 30 -23.45 -11.66 15.28
CA GLY A 30 -23.97 -12.42 14.15
C GLY A 30 -24.76 -11.56 13.16
N VAL A 31 -25.62 -10.69 13.65
CA VAL A 31 -26.39 -9.74 12.81
C VAL A 31 -25.45 -8.77 12.10
N VAL A 32 -24.50 -8.16 12.83
CA VAL A 32 -23.54 -7.21 12.24
C VAL A 32 -22.73 -7.88 11.14
N VAL A 33 -22.18 -9.08 11.39
CA VAL A 33 -21.44 -9.84 10.39
C VAL A 33 -22.32 -10.18 9.19
N GLY A 34 -23.57 -10.61 9.42
CA GLY A 34 -24.52 -10.89 8.35
C GLY A 34 -24.81 -9.66 7.47
N LEU A 35 -25.09 -8.51 8.08
CA LEU A 35 -25.32 -7.25 7.36
C LEU A 35 -24.08 -6.79 6.58
N ARG A 36 -22.89 -7.02 7.14
CA ARG A 36 -21.62 -6.74 6.48
C ARG A 36 -21.46 -7.55 5.19
N GLN A 37 -21.71 -8.86 5.26
CA GLN A 37 -21.58 -9.76 4.10
C GLN A 37 -22.61 -9.48 3.02
N LEU A 38 -23.76 -8.92 3.38
CA LEU A 38 -24.79 -8.47 2.43
C LEU A 38 -24.50 -7.08 1.86
N GLY A 39 -23.45 -6.39 2.30
CA GLY A 39 -23.09 -5.04 1.85
C GLY A 39 -23.99 -3.93 2.40
N ALA A 40 -24.92 -4.23 3.31
CA ALA A 40 -25.86 -3.25 3.85
C ALA A 40 -25.17 -2.12 4.65
N LEU A 41 -23.99 -2.40 5.22
CA LEU A 41 -23.17 -1.44 5.97
C LEU A 41 -22.07 -0.79 5.11
N GLN A 42 -21.94 -1.14 3.84
CA GLN A 42 -20.80 -0.75 3.00
C GLN A 42 -20.65 0.77 2.87
N SER A 43 -21.76 1.51 2.70
CA SER A 43 -21.73 2.97 2.58
C SER A 43 -21.25 3.65 3.87
N LEU A 44 -21.70 3.16 5.03
CA LEU A 44 -21.29 3.67 6.34
C LEU A 44 -19.81 3.38 6.58
N GLU A 45 -19.36 2.18 6.23
CA GLU A 45 -17.95 1.77 6.37
C GLU A 45 -17.03 2.64 5.54
N LEU A 46 -17.39 2.89 4.27
CA LEU A 46 -16.60 3.73 3.39
C LEU A 46 -16.56 5.17 3.89
N ALA A 47 -17.69 5.73 4.33
CA ALA A 47 -17.74 7.07 4.89
C ALA A 47 -16.91 7.20 6.19
N ALA A 48 -16.95 6.20 7.06
CA ALA A 48 -16.14 6.17 8.29
C ALA A 48 -14.63 6.08 7.97
N TYR A 49 -14.26 5.25 6.98
CA TYR A 49 -12.89 5.15 6.50
C TYR A 49 -12.39 6.46 5.89
N ASP A 50 -13.17 7.09 5.02
CA ASP A 50 -12.83 8.38 4.40
C ASP A 50 -12.68 9.49 5.45
N GLN A 51 -13.49 9.46 6.51
CA GLN A 51 -13.37 10.41 7.61
C GLN A 51 -12.09 10.18 8.41
N MET A 52 -11.74 8.92 8.69
CA MET A 52 -10.51 8.56 9.37
C MET A 52 -9.27 8.97 8.55
N MET A 53 -9.32 8.80 7.23
CA MET A 53 -8.23 9.22 6.34
C MET A 53 -8.07 10.75 6.35
N ARG A 54 -9.16 11.51 6.35
CA ARG A 54 -9.16 12.98 6.45
C ARG A 54 -8.65 13.51 7.79
N TRP A 55 -8.74 12.73 8.87
CA TRP A 55 -8.19 13.08 10.17
C TRP A 55 -6.69 12.80 10.30
N ARG A 56 -6.08 12.12 9.33
CA ARG A 56 -4.63 11.94 9.35
C ARG A 56 -3.95 13.30 9.16
N PRO A 57 -2.95 13.64 9.97
CA PRO A 57 -2.13 14.82 9.74
C PRO A 57 -1.39 14.66 8.42
N ASP A 58 -1.13 15.78 7.75
CA ASP A 58 -0.24 15.81 6.58
C ASP A 58 1.20 15.56 7.05
N GLU A 59 1.78 14.44 6.61
CA GLU A 59 3.17 14.07 6.94
C GLU A 59 4.19 14.86 6.11
N GLY A 60 3.73 15.62 5.10
CA GLY A 60 4.59 16.37 4.19
C GLY A 60 5.44 15.47 3.29
N PRO A 61 6.32 16.08 2.46
CA PRO A 61 7.27 15.34 1.65
C PRO A 61 8.32 14.63 2.53
N ASP A 62 8.59 13.35 2.24
CA ASP A 62 9.68 12.61 2.89
C ASP A 62 10.99 12.87 2.14
N ASP A 63 11.99 13.45 2.82
CA ASP A 63 13.31 13.79 2.24
C ASP A 63 14.07 12.57 1.69
N ARG A 64 13.68 11.35 2.06
CA ARG A 64 14.28 10.11 1.56
C ARG A 64 13.74 9.70 0.19
N LEU A 65 12.65 10.31 -0.26
CA LEU A 65 11.97 9.97 -1.50
C LEU A 65 12.21 11.09 -2.53
N LEU A 66 12.86 10.72 -3.63
CA LEU A 66 13.00 11.60 -4.79
C LEU A 66 11.90 11.28 -5.80
N VAL A 67 11.03 12.26 -6.08
CA VAL A 67 10.03 12.17 -7.14
C VAL A 67 10.54 12.93 -8.37
N VAL A 68 10.70 12.22 -9.48
CA VAL A 68 11.07 12.81 -10.77
C VAL A 68 9.83 12.79 -11.66
N GLY A 69 9.18 13.94 -11.80
CA GLY A 69 8.03 14.12 -12.68
C GLY A 69 8.42 14.72 -14.03
N VAL A 70 7.61 14.46 -15.06
CA VAL A 70 7.68 15.15 -16.35
C VAL A 70 6.50 16.12 -16.43
N SER A 71 6.78 17.42 -16.46
CA SER A 71 5.76 18.46 -16.55
C SER A 71 5.45 18.83 -18.01
N GLU A 72 4.31 19.49 -18.22
CA GLU A 72 3.96 20.11 -19.51
C GLU A 72 5.05 21.09 -20.00
N SER A 73 5.66 21.86 -19.09
CA SER A 73 6.75 22.77 -19.44
C SER A 73 8.01 22.03 -19.91
N ASP A 74 8.29 20.84 -19.37
CA ASP A 74 9.42 20.02 -19.81
C ASP A 74 9.19 19.51 -21.24
N ILE A 75 7.95 19.06 -21.52
CA ILE A 75 7.55 18.59 -22.85
C ILE A 75 7.71 19.70 -23.89
N GLN A 76 7.22 20.91 -23.59
CA GLN A 76 7.31 22.04 -24.51
C GLN A 76 8.75 22.50 -24.73
N THR A 77 9.56 22.50 -23.68
CA THR A 77 10.97 22.93 -23.75
C THR A 77 11.83 21.93 -24.52
N ARG A 78 11.65 20.63 -24.26
CA ARG A 78 12.41 19.56 -24.92
C ARG A 78 11.84 19.16 -26.27
N ARG A 79 10.59 19.54 -26.55
CA ARG A 79 9.81 19.11 -27.74
C ARG A 79 9.81 17.60 -27.89
N GLU A 80 9.71 16.90 -26.77
CA GLU A 80 9.86 15.46 -26.68
C GLU A 80 8.61 14.90 -26.01
N TYR A 81 7.70 14.36 -26.83
CA TYR A 81 6.53 13.64 -26.37
C TYR A 81 6.08 12.64 -27.44
N PRO A 82 5.95 11.34 -27.12
CA PRO A 82 6.30 10.71 -25.85
C PRO A 82 7.80 10.80 -25.53
N LEU A 83 8.16 10.74 -24.24
CA LEU A 83 9.56 10.68 -23.81
C LEU A 83 10.26 9.51 -24.54
N GLN A 84 11.49 9.69 -25.03
CA GLN A 84 12.20 8.64 -25.75
C GLN A 84 12.85 7.65 -24.78
N ASP A 85 13.05 6.41 -25.23
CA ASP A 85 13.64 5.34 -24.42
C ASP A 85 15.08 5.65 -24.02
N GLY A 86 15.87 6.26 -24.92
CA GLY A 86 17.22 6.71 -24.63
C GLY A 86 17.28 7.78 -23.54
N THR A 87 16.31 8.69 -23.50
CA THR A 87 16.21 9.71 -22.45
C THR A 87 15.90 9.06 -21.11
N LEU A 88 15.00 8.08 -21.09
CA LEU A 88 14.68 7.31 -19.88
C LEU A 88 15.88 6.48 -19.41
N ALA A 89 16.61 5.83 -20.34
CA ALA A 89 17.81 5.05 -20.02
C ALA A 89 18.89 5.91 -19.36
N GLN A 90 19.16 7.11 -19.90
CA GLN A 90 20.11 8.05 -19.31
C GLN A 90 19.66 8.58 -17.94
N LEU A 91 18.35 8.78 -17.76
CA LEU A 91 17.80 9.17 -16.47
C LEU A 91 18.04 8.07 -15.43
N LEU A 92 17.73 6.82 -15.77
CA LEU A 92 17.92 5.67 -14.90
C LEU A 92 19.40 5.51 -14.53
N GLU A 93 20.31 5.58 -15.51
CA GLU A 93 21.76 5.51 -15.26
C GLU A 93 22.23 6.59 -14.25
N ARG A 94 21.74 7.82 -14.38
CA ARG A 94 22.07 8.91 -13.44
C ARG A 94 21.51 8.67 -12.05
N LEU A 95 20.29 8.15 -11.95
CA LEU A 95 19.67 7.82 -10.67
C LEU A 95 20.38 6.64 -10.00
N GLU A 96 20.76 5.62 -10.76
CA GLU A 96 21.51 4.46 -10.25
C GLU A 96 22.89 4.83 -9.69
N ALA A 97 23.57 5.80 -10.32
CA ALA A 97 24.85 6.31 -9.86
C ALA A 97 24.79 6.90 -8.44
N ALA A 98 23.61 7.40 -8.02
CA ALA A 98 23.37 7.87 -6.67
C ALA A 98 23.12 6.74 -5.65
N GLN A 99 23.17 5.48 -6.08
CA GLN A 99 22.98 4.28 -5.26
C GLN A 99 21.68 4.27 -4.42
N PRO A 100 20.50 4.52 -5.04
CA PRO A 100 19.23 4.47 -4.32
C PRO A 100 18.92 3.06 -3.85
N ARG A 101 18.00 2.94 -2.88
CA ARG A 101 17.54 1.62 -2.41
C ARG A 101 16.66 0.90 -3.43
N ALA A 102 15.84 1.64 -4.16
CA ALA A 102 14.99 1.16 -5.24
C ALA A 102 14.59 2.34 -6.14
N ILE A 103 14.26 2.04 -7.39
CA ILE A 103 13.75 2.99 -8.39
C ILE A 103 12.46 2.41 -8.95
N GLY A 104 11.34 3.07 -8.67
CA GLY A 104 10.06 2.73 -9.30
C GLY A 104 9.83 3.58 -10.55
N VAL A 105 9.47 2.94 -11.65
CA VAL A 105 9.18 3.64 -12.93
C VAL A 105 7.68 3.56 -13.21
N ASP A 106 7.00 4.70 -13.05
CA ASP A 106 5.57 4.87 -13.37
C ASP A 106 5.36 5.46 -14.78
N ILE A 107 6.10 4.93 -15.75
CA ILE A 107 5.94 5.23 -17.17
C ILE A 107 5.81 3.90 -17.89
N LEU A 108 4.61 3.63 -18.42
CA LEU A 108 4.37 2.40 -19.15
C LEU A 108 5.14 2.41 -20.49
N ARG A 109 5.90 1.33 -20.73
CA ARG A 109 6.78 1.14 -21.89
C ARG A 109 6.61 -0.23 -22.52
N ASP A 110 5.41 -0.49 -23.01
CA ASP A 110 5.07 -1.68 -23.80
C ASP A 110 5.53 -1.57 -25.26
N VAL A 111 5.47 -0.36 -25.84
CA VAL A 111 5.92 -0.07 -27.20
C VAL A 111 7.18 0.81 -27.18
N PRO A 112 8.23 0.49 -27.97
CA PRO A 112 9.41 1.33 -28.07
C PRO A 112 9.09 2.77 -28.45
N GLN A 113 9.73 3.73 -27.80
CA GLN A 113 9.55 5.16 -28.07
C GLN A 113 10.86 5.80 -28.51
N GLY A 114 10.89 6.28 -29.75
CA GLY A 114 12.08 6.91 -30.32
C GLY A 114 13.29 5.97 -30.37
N GLU A 115 14.46 6.52 -30.08
CA GLU A 115 15.74 5.78 -30.09
C GLU A 115 16.16 5.36 -28.67
N GLY A 116 17.07 4.39 -28.57
CA GLY A 116 17.67 3.99 -27.29
C GLY A 116 16.97 2.85 -26.54
N ARG A 117 16.07 2.10 -27.19
CA ARG A 117 15.38 0.94 -26.61
C ARG A 117 16.33 -0.10 -26.02
N GLU A 118 17.38 -0.47 -26.74
CA GLU A 118 18.36 -1.47 -26.28
C GLU A 118 19.08 -1.01 -25.01
N ALA A 119 19.42 0.28 -24.92
CA ALA A 119 20.03 0.84 -23.72
C ALA A 119 19.07 0.82 -22.53
N LEU A 120 17.80 1.15 -22.76
CA LEU A 120 16.77 1.09 -21.71
C LEU A 120 16.56 -0.34 -21.20
N ILE A 121 16.43 -1.32 -22.10
CA ILE A 121 16.31 -2.74 -21.73
C ILE A 121 17.53 -3.18 -20.91
N SER A 122 18.73 -2.86 -21.39
CA SER A 122 19.98 -3.21 -20.68
C SER A 122 20.03 -2.62 -19.27
N GLN A 123 19.60 -1.37 -19.07
CA GLN A 123 19.55 -0.76 -17.74
C GLN A 123 18.54 -1.47 -16.81
N ILE A 124 17.37 -1.83 -17.33
CA ILE A 124 16.33 -2.52 -16.55
C ILE A 124 16.75 -3.96 -16.23
N GLU A 125 17.29 -4.71 -17.18
CA GLU A 125 17.66 -6.11 -17.00
C GLU A 125 18.91 -6.30 -16.12
N ASN A 126 19.86 -5.35 -16.16
CA ASN A 126 21.10 -5.45 -15.40
C ASN A 126 21.01 -4.85 -13.97
N SER A 127 19.84 -4.36 -13.57
CA SER A 127 19.64 -3.75 -12.25
C SER A 127 18.60 -4.49 -11.41
N ASP A 128 19.01 -4.89 -10.21
CA ASP A 128 18.09 -5.42 -9.19
C ASP A 128 17.31 -4.31 -8.46
N ARG A 129 17.55 -3.03 -8.78
CA ARG A 129 16.96 -1.88 -8.09
C ARG A 129 15.85 -1.21 -8.89
N ILE A 130 15.78 -1.45 -10.19
CA ILE A 130 14.79 -0.85 -11.08
C ILE A 130 13.56 -1.74 -11.15
N ILE A 131 12.39 -1.16 -10.84
CA ILE A 131 11.11 -1.86 -10.82
C ILE A 131 10.17 -1.16 -11.80
N THR A 132 9.73 -1.90 -12.83
CA THR A 132 8.81 -1.43 -13.87
C THR A 132 7.48 -2.16 -13.80
N VAL A 133 6.43 -1.59 -14.42
CA VAL A 133 5.07 -2.18 -14.43
C VAL A 133 5.00 -3.45 -15.29
N CYS A 134 5.81 -3.56 -16.34
CA CYS A 134 5.88 -4.73 -17.22
C CYS A 134 7.33 -5.17 -17.42
N GLN A 135 7.54 -6.49 -17.40
CA GLN A 135 8.75 -7.19 -17.84
C GLN A 135 8.56 -7.68 -19.28
#